data_AF-N9FJZ2-F1
#
_entry.id   AF-N9FJZ2-F1
#
_cell.length_a   1.000
_cell.length_b   1.000
_cell.length_c   1.000
_cell.angle_alpha   90.00
_cell.angle_beta   90.00
_cell.angle_gamma   90.00
#
_symmetry.space_group_name_H-M   'P 1'
#
loop_
_entity.id
_entity.type
_entity.pdbx_description
1 polymer ?
#
loop_
_entity_poly.entity_id
_entity_poly.type
_entity_poly.pdbx_seq_one_letter_code
_entity_poly.pdbx_strand_id
1 'polypeptide(L)'
;MATNIKRIKLTIFAKNYWTDEESRPCRATLISHIQRGWLSGKKIGTHWYIECTSWGVPLYYNSETPKIALESPPVTGNPIADRILAEI
;
A
#
# COMPACT_ATOMS: atom_id res chain seq x y z
N MET A 1 -5.41 10.27 22.20
CA MET A 1 -4.05 9.78 22.49
C MET A 1 -3.13 10.24 21.39
N ALA A 2 -2.04 10.97 21.70
CA ALA A 2 -1.10 11.44 20.70
C ALA A 2 -0.36 10.24 20.11
N THR A 3 -0.86 9.70 19.00
CA THR A 3 -0.17 8.68 18.21
C THR A 3 1.16 9.29 17.78
N ASN A 4 2.27 8.80 18.36
CA ASN A 4 3.64 9.20 18.03
C ASN A 4 3.99 8.70 16.61
N ILE A 5 3.41 9.35 15.61
CA ILE A 5 3.55 9.05 14.19
C ILE A 5 4.77 9.81 13.68
N LYS A 6 5.75 9.06 13.18
CA LYS A 6 6.90 9.60 12.48
C LYS A 6 6.63 9.59 10.98
N ARG A 7 7.00 10.68 10.30
CA ARG A 7 6.92 10.78 8.84
C ARG A 7 8.29 10.52 8.25
N ILE A 8 8.43 9.41 7.53
CA ILE A 8 9.68 9.01 6.89
C ILE A 8 9.53 9.23 5.38
N LYS A 9 10.50 9.90 4.74
CA LYS A 9 10.50 10.03 3.28
C LYS A 9 10.45 8.64 2.64
N LEU A 10 9.63 8.48 1.60
CA LEU A 10 9.42 7.20 0.93
C LEU A 10 10.73 6.54 0.47
N THR A 11 11.71 7.32 0.01
CA THR A 11 13.02 6.82 -0.40
C THR A 11 13.85 6.28 0.77
N ILE A 12 13.74 6.88 1.95
CA ILE A 12 14.43 6.43 3.17
C ILE A 12 13.70 5.21 3.73
N PHE A 13 12.36 5.25 3.77
CA PHE A 13 11.53 4.14 4.19
C PHE A 13 11.85 2.86 3.40
N ALA A 14 11.91 2.96 2.07
CA ALA A 14 12.22 1.83 1.20
C ALA A 14 13.62 1.22 1.48
N LYS A 15 14.59 2.04 1.87
CA LYS A 15 15.93 1.57 2.24
C LYS A 15 15.97 0.90 3.61
N ASN A 16 15.19 1.43 4.56
CA ASN A 16 15.17 0.92 5.93
C ASN A 16 14.34 -0.36 6.07
N TYR A 17 13.26 -0.48 5.28
CA TYR A 17 12.32 -1.60 5.37
C TYR A 17 12.76 -2.80 4.52
N TRP A 18 13.42 -2.55 3.37
CA TRP A 18 14.02 -3.59 2.53
C TRP A 18 15.54 -3.48 2.57
N THR A 19 16.15 -4.44 3.28
CA THR A 19 17.61 -4.65 3.34
C THR A 19 18.18 -4.99 1.98
N ASP A 20 17.47 -5.83 1.22
CA ASP A 20 17.88 -6.29 -0.10
C ASP A 20 17.37 -5.34 -1.18
N GLU A 21 18.28 -4.88 -2.04
CA GLU A 21 17.96 -3.92 -3.09
C GLU A 21 17.07 -4.53 -4.17
N GLU A 22 17.23 -5.82 -4.48
CA GLU A 22 16.43 -6.53 -5.48
C GLU A 22 14.97 -6.74 -5.03
N SER A 23 14.74 -6.88 -3.73
CA SER A 23 13.40 -7.04 -3.16
C SER A 23 12.70 -5.70 -2.92
N ARG A 24 13.40 -4.57 -3.12
CA ARG A 24 12.87 -3.23 -2.84
C ARG A 24 11.87 -2.82 -3.92
N PRO A 25 10.59 -2.56 -3.57
CA PRO A 25 9.63 -2.08 -4.53
C PRO A 25 10.01 -0.69 -5.06
N CYS A 26 9.76 -0.47 -6.35
CA CYS A 26 10.01 0.81 -6.98
C CYS A 26 9.16 1.92 -6.34
N ARG A 27 9.60 3.18 -6.48
CA ARG A 27 8.88 4.35 -5.97
C ARG A 27 7.42 4.40 -6.44
N ALA A 28 7.18 4.06 -7.71
CA ALA A 28 5.83 4.05 -8.29
C ALA A 28 4.93 3.00 -7.59
N THR A 29 5.45 1.81 -7.30
CA THR A 29 4.74 0.75 -6.59
C THR A 29 4.35 1.18 -5.18
N LEU A 30 5.28 1.80 -4.43
CA LEU A 30 4.98 2.32 -3.10
C LEU A 30 3.94 3.44 -3.13
N ILE A 31 3.96 4.32 -4.15
CA ILE A 31 2.91 5.32 -4.33
C ILE A 31 1.56 4.64 -4.63
N SER A 32 1.54 3.60 -5.45
CA SER A 32 0.33 2.82 -5.72
C SER A 32 -0.23 2.17 -4.44
N HIS A 33 0.64 1.62 -3.58
CA HIS A 33 0.21 1.08 -2.28
C HIS A 33 -0.43 2.15 -1.39
N ILE A 34 0.09 3.39 -1.41
CA ILE A 34 -0.52 4.50 -0.67
C ILE A 34 -1.90 4.85 -1.24
N GLN A 35 -2.00 4.94 -2.57
CA GLN A 35 -3.25 5.25 -3.26
C GLN A 35 -4.32 4.16 -3.05
N ARG A 36 -3.90 2.90 -2.92
CA ARG A 36 -4.75 1.74 -2.62
C ARG A 36 -5.10 1.60 -1.14
N GLY A 37 -4.53 2.43 -0.27
CA GLY A 37 -4.76 2.35 1.18
C GLY A 37 -3.99 1.23 1.90
N TRP A 38 -3.04 0.57 1.23
CA TRP A 38 -2.18 -0.47 1.84
C TRP A 38 -1.00 0.12 2.63
N LEU A 39 -0.68 1.39 2.39
CA LEU A 39 0.33 2.14 3.14
C LEU A 39 -0.23 3.48 3.55
N SER A 40 -0.08 3.84 4.82
CA SER A 40 -0.35 5.21 5.23
C SER A 40 0.74 6.12 4.69
N GLY A 41 0.39 7.00 3.77
CA GLY A 41 1.34 7.95 3.22
C GLY A 41 0.68 9.27 2.87
N LYS A 42 1.45 10.34 3.02
CA LYS A 42 1.03 11.71 2.71
C LYS A 42 2.02 12.36 1.76
N LYS A 43 1.50 13.02 0.74
CA LYS A 43 2.29 13.89 -0.12
C LYS A 43 2.43 15.26 0.55
N ILE A 44 3.67 15.69 0.79
CA ILE A 44 3.98 17.01 1.36
C ILE A 44 4.94 17.69 0.40
N GLY A 45 4.45 18.72 -0.29
CA GLY A 45 5.14 19.33 -1.43
C GLY A 45 5.38 18.32 -2.56
N THR A 46 6.63 18.20 -2.99
CA THR A 46 7.05 17.29 -4.07
C THR A 46 7.38 15.87 -3.60
N HIS A 47 7.39 15.62 -2.29
CA HIS A 47 7.85 14.37 -1.70
C HIS A 47 6.70 13.57 -1.06
N TRP A 48 6.81 12.25 -1.15
CA TRP A 48 5.94 11.33 -0.44
C TRP A 48 6.58 10.91 0.87
N TYR A 49 5.78 10.90 1.92
CA TYR A 49 6.16 10.48 3.26
C TYR A 49 5.26 9.32 3.69
N ILE A 50 5.84 8.30 4.29
CA ILE A 50 5.13 7.20 4.94
C ILE A 50 4.95 7.55 6.40
N GLU A 51 3.75 7.32 6.92
CA GLU A 51 3.45 7.46 8.33
C GLU A 51 3.75 6.14 9.04
N CYS A 52 4.79 6.17 9.87
CA CYS A 52 5.26 5.04 10.66
C CYS A 52 4.97 5.26 12.14
N THR A 53 4.87 4.17 12.89
CA THR A 53 4.90 4.21 14.36
C THR A 53 6.26 4.70 14.85
N SER A 54 6.36 4.97 16.15
CA SER A 54 7.58 5.46 16.82
C SER A 54 8.78 4.51 16.64
N TRP A 55 8.47 3.22 16.47
CA TRP A 55 9.38 2.08 16.25
C TRP A 55 9.77 1.88 14.78
N GLY A 56 9.26 2.70 13.86
CA GLY A 56 9.60 2.65 12.42
C GLY A 56 8.73 1.72 11.57
N VAL A 57 7.77 1.01 12.18
CA VAL A 57 6.83 0.14 11.46
C VAL A 57 5.81 0.99 10.68
N PRO A 58 5.61 0.76 9.38
CA PRO A 58 4.61 1.49 8.59
C PRO A 58 3.19 1.20 9.07
N LEU A 59 2.35 2.24 9.10
CA LEU A 59 0.93 2.07 9.34
C LEU A 59 0.28 1.41 8.10
N TYR A 60 -0.49 0.34 8.32
CA TYR A 60 -1.24 -0.47 7.34
C TYR A 60 -0.49 -1.49 6.49
N TYR A 61 0.84 -1.64 6.62
CA TYR A 61 1.58 -2.69 5.89
C TYR A 61 1.52 -4.08 6.58
N ASN A 62 1.16 -4.12 7.86
CA ASN A 62 1.10 -5.37 8.62
C ASN A 62 -0.21 -6.12 8.33
N SER A 63 -0.11 -7.43 8.17
CA SER A 63 -1.11 -8.40 7.69
C SER A 63 -2.40 -8.55 8.50
N GLU A 64 -2.70 -7.61 9.42
CA GLU A 64 -3.95 -7.51 10.16
C GLU A 64 -4.89 -6.45 9.59
N THR A 65 -4.59 -5.88 8.41
CA THR A 65 -5.62 -5.20 7.65
C THR A 65 -6.68 -6.23 7.29
N PRO A 66 -7.94 -6.09 7.75
CA PRO A 66 -8.99 -7.03 7.39
C PRO A 66 -9.03 -7.03 5.87
N LYS A 67 -8.79 -8.21 5.27
CA LYS A 67 -9.00 -8.41 3.84
C LYS A 67 -10.43 -7.96 3.60
N ILE A 68 -10.60 -6.80 2.96
CA ILE A 68 -11.89 -6.38 2.46
C ILE A 68 -12.26 -7.49 1.48
N ALA A 69 -13.27 -8.29 1.82
CA ALA A 69 -13.82 -9.23 0.88
C ALA A 69 -14.27 -8.39 -0.32
N LEU A 70 -13.58 -8.54 -1.44
CA LEU A 70 -14.06 -7.96 -2.70
C LEU A 70 -15.37 -8.68 -2.98
N GLU A 71 -16.49 -8.00 -2.73
CA GLU A 71 -17.80 -8.54 -3.04
C GLU A 71 -17.91 -8.64 -4.56
N SER A 72 -17.76 -9.87 -5.04
CA SER A 72 -18.00 -10.32 -6.42
C SER A 72 -17.01 -9.77 -7.46
N PRO A 73 -16.76 -10.54 -8.54
CA PRO A 73 -15.97 -10.05 -9.65
C PRO A 73 -16.63 -8.79 -10.25
N PRO A 74 -15.85 -7.75 -10.59
CA PRO A 74 -16.39 -6.56 -11.24
C PRO A 74 -17.00 -6.93 -12.59
N VAL A 75 -18.22 -6.46 -12.86
CA VAL A 75 -18.86 -6.62 -14.17
C VAL A 75 -18.06 -5.82 -15.19
N THR A 76 -17.48 -6.53 -16.15
CA THR A 76 -16.57 -5.99 -17.17
C THR A 76 -17.32 -5.40 -18.36
N GLY A 77 -18.63 -5.67 -18.48
CA GLY A 77 -19.45 -5.23 -19.62
C GLY A 77 -19.20 -6.04 -20.89
N ASN A 78 -18.35 -7.08 -20.81
CA ASN A 78 -18.11 -8.04 -21.87
C ASN A 78 -18.73 -9.39 -21.46
N PRO A 79 -19.77 -9.87 -22.17
CA PRO A 79 -20.51 -11.07 -21.77
C PRO A 79 -19.65 -12.33 -21.71
N ILE A 80 -18.53 -12.38 -22.43
CA ILE A 80 -17.60 -13.53 -22.41
C ILE A 80 -16.73 -13.48 -21.16
N ALA A 81 -16.18 -12.30 -20.85
CA ALA A 81 -15.33 -12.13 -19.67
C ALA A 81 -16.14 -12.25 -18.37
N ASP A 82 -17.37 -11.74 -18.36
CA ASP A 82 -18.30 -11.86 -17.23
C ASP A 82 -18.70 -13.32 -16.99
N ARG A 83 -18.86 -14.11 -18.06
CA ARG A 83 -19.13 -15.54 -17.95
C ARG A 83 -17.93 -16.32 -17.38
N ILE A 84 -16.72 -16.01 -17.83
CA ILE A 84 -15.50 -16.65 -17.31
C ILE A 84 -15.30 -16.29 -15.83
N LEU A 85 -15.55 -15.03 -15.46
CA LEU A 85 -15.50 -14.59 -14.06
C LEU A 85 -16.58 -15.22 -13.17
N ALA A 86 -17.70 -15.66 -13.73
CA ALA A 86 -18.78 -16.35 -13.01
C ALA A 86 -18.57 -17.87 -12.86
N GLU A 87 -17.66 -18.47 -13.64
CA GLU A 87 -17.33 -19.90 -13.59
C GLU A 87 -16.17 -20.23 -12.63
N ILE A 88 -15.54 -19.21 -12.02
CA ILE A 88 -14.45 -19.32 -11.03
C ILE A 88 -15.01 -19.18 -9.62
#